data_AF-A0A7J3XEJ2-F1
#
_entry.id   AF-A0A7J3XEJ2-F1
#
_cell.length_a   1.000
_cell.length_b   1.000
_cell.length_c   1.000
_cell.angle_alpha   90.00
_cell.angle_beta   90.00
_cell.angle_gamma   90.00
#
_symmetry.space_group_name_H-M   'P 1'
#
loop_
_entity.id
_entity.type
_entity.pdbx_description
1 polymer ?
#
loop_
_entity_poly.entity_id
_entity_poly.type
_entity_poly.pdbx_seq_one_letter_code
_entity_poly.pdbx_strand_id
1 'polypeptide(L)'
;MKALAQIDFTIATAMFILIFAFLAGFTTDYFTSMKNDIVLLERKATLMTFLQSLLDYGLPENWHTLTQTYENNTTPYYARSFDRSNNATIAVFSSGELSQIDDESYACIVNKDGANAMEVFFPNLSLPPDALVGTVKFAVRYNSTYFETSSGAGDWKDDFLVLEQYLSDWGGNASVEWIWWYSGDASTIVDEPNEANSLKVTLYYKPTGPPSTACIDFINASVKWSLYPYYPRRLGLAQKLYEVMIIVNNSLPYYKTPATEPIDLISELVTVDFDWLGYEVDLNSTEVIDSSGNPVPCSVDHANDAVNFSVSIAAGEVKRFVVRFMADSNFSQPRCNATIAGEDNLTEMRGPLSYRKVIGYRKLMTLGDMDYGVLKSAIGVEQLDFNITLLNESRDIYFSFGKDLPRIEEIYSLEAPVVFQDAFGELHDGVLRLYLWKELS
;
A
#
# COMPACT_ATOMS: atom_id res chain seq x y z
N MET A 1 -64.51 -50.32 -12.70
CA MET A 1 -64.10 -48.93 -12.45
C MET A 1 -62.87 -48.82 -11.52
N LYS A 2 -61.79 -49.59 -11.73
CA LYS A 2 -60.52 -49.43 -10.98
C LYS A 2 -59.35 -48.96 -11.87
N ALA A 3 -59.42 -49.19 -13.18
CA ALA A 3 -58.38 -48.81 -14.14
C ALA A 3 -58.35 -47.30 -14.47
N LEU A 4 -59.51 -46.61 -14.46
CA LEU A 4 -59.58 -45.16 -14.72
C LEU A 4 -58.88 -44.35 -13.62
N ALA A 5 -59.10 -44.70 -12.35
CA ALA A 5 -58.48 -44.02 -11.22
C ALA A 5 -56.93 -44.16 -11.18
N GLN A 6 -56.38 -45.24 -11.73
CA GLN A 6 -54.93 -45.45 -11.82
C GLN A 6 -54.28 -44.58 -12.92
N ILE A 7 -54.98 -44.38 -14.04
CA ILE A 7 -54.52 -43.50 -15.12
C ILE A 7 -54.53 -42.05 -14.63
N ASP A 8 -55.60 -41.61 -13.98
CA ASP A 8 -55.70 -40.25 -13.42
C ASP A 8 -54.62 -39.98 -12.37
N PHE A 9 -54.35 -40.96 -11.49
CA PHE A 9 -53.25 -40.84 -10.51
C PHE A 9 -51.87 -40.74 -11.17
N THR A 10 -51.65 -41.51 -12.24
CA THR A 10 -50.38 -41.49 -12.99
C THR A 10 -50.18 -40.16 -13.70
N ILE A 11 -51.23 -39.63 -14.35
CA ILE A 11 -51.21 -38.32 -15.01
C ILE A 11 -50.98 -37.21 -13.98
N ALA A 12 -51.69 -37.24 -12.85
CA ALA A 12 -51.51 -36.25 -11.79
C ALA A 12 -50.10 -36.27 -11.20
N THR A 13 -49.51 -37.45 -11.01
CA THR A 13 -48.13 -37.61 -10.53
C THR A 13 -47.12 -37.09 -11.55
N ALA A 14 -47.30 -37.38 -12.84
CA ALA A 14 -46.44 -36.88 -13.90
C ALA A 14 -46.52 -35.34 -14.03
N MET A 15 -47.72 -34.76 -13.93
CA MET A 15 -47.91 -33.31 -13.91
C MET A 15 -47.26 -32.67 -12.69
N PHE A 16 -47.38 -33.28 -11.50
CA PHE A 16 -46.73 -32.80 -10.29
C PHE A 16 -45.20 -32.80 -10.44
N ILE A 17 -44.61 -33.88 -10.98
CA ILE A 17 -43.17 -33.97 -11.22
C ILE A 17 -42.71 -32.89 -12.20
N LEU A 18 -43.46 -32.66 -13.29
CA LEU A 18 -43.15 -31.62 -14.28
C LEU A 18 -43.22 -30.21 -13.68
N ILE A 19 -44.28 -29.90 -12.93
CA ILE A 19 -44.44 -28.60 -12.28
C ILE A 19 -43.34 -28.41 -11.24
N PHE A 20 -43.01 -29.43 -10.45
CA PHE A 20 -41.94 -29.37 -9.46
C PHE A 20 -40.56 -29.17 -10.12
N ALA A 21 -40.27 -29.90 -11.19
CA ALA A 21 -39.02 -29.73 -11.95
C ALA A 21 -38.92 -28.33 -12.58
N PHE A 22 -40.03 -27.80 -13.12
CA PHE A 22 -40.07 -26.43 -13.63
C PHE A 22 -39.86 -25.39 -12.52
N LEU A 23 -40.52 -25.56 -11.36
CA LEU A 23 -40.36 -24.68 -10.22
C LEU A 23 -38.93 -24.73 -9.65
N ALA A 24 -38.34 -25.92 -9.55
CA ALA A 24 -36.96 -26.11 -9.09
C ALA A 24 -35.95 -25.52 -10.08
N GLY A 25 -36.15 -25.71 -11.39
CA GLY A 25 -35.32 -25.10 -12.43
C GLY A 25 -35.40 -23.57 -12.38
N PHE A 26 -36.63 -23.03 -12.38
CA PHE A 26 -36.85 -21.58 -12.33
C PHE A 26 -36.30 -20.95 -11.04
N THR A 27 -36.49 -21.57 -9.88
CA THR A 27 -35.93 -21.05 -8.63
C THR A 27 -34.40 -21.14 -8.62
N THR A 28 -33.80 -22.21 -9.15
CA THR A 28 -32.35 -22.35 -9.25
C THR A 28 -31.75 -21.28 -10.18
N ASP A 29 -32.35 -21.07 -11.35
CA ASP A 29 -31.92 -20.04 -12.30
C ASP A 29 -32.07 -18.64 -11.71
N TYR A 30 -33.19 -18.37 -11.03
CA TYR A 30 -33.44 -17.11 -10.33
C TYR A 30 -32.41 -16.84 -9.23
N PHE A 31 -32.14 -17.81 -8.35
CA PHE A 31 -31.14 -17.65 -7.29
C PHE A 31 -29.71 -17.55 -7.84
N THR A 32 -29.41 -18.24 -8.94
CA THR A 32 -28.10 -18.14 -9.61
C THR A 32 -27.92 -16.75 -10.22
N SER A 33 -28.94 -16.23 -10.91
CA SER A 33 -28.93 -14.86 -11.44
C SER A 33 -28.78 -13.83 -10.31
N MET A 34 -29.56 -13.97 -9.23
CA MET A 34 -29.52 -13.06 -8.10
C MET A 34 -28.16 -13.09 -7.38
N LYS A 35 -27.54 -14.27 -7.25
CA LYS A 35 -26.18 -14.42 -6.73
C LYS A 35 -25.16 -13.67 -7.60
N ASN A 36 -25.25 -13.80 -8.92
CA ASN A 36 -24.36 -13.10 -9.85
C ASN A 36 -24.53 -11.58 -9.75
N ASP A 37 -25.76 -11.09 -9.65
CA ASP A 37 -26.05 -9.65 -9.48
C ASP A 37 -25.50 -9.10 -8.17
N ILE A 38 -25.63 -9.86 -7.07
CA ILE A 38 -25.09 -9.47 -5.75
C ILE A 38 -23.56 -9.40 -5.79
N VAL A 39 -22.90 -10.42 -6.37
CA VAL A 39 -21.43 -10.44 -6.51
C VAL A 39 -20.95 -9.27 -7.38
N LEU A 40 -21.67 -8.96 -8.46
CA LEU A 40 -21.37 -7.81 -9.31
C LEU A 40 -21.49 -6.48 -8.55
N LEU A 41 -22.53 -6.33 -7.73
CA LEU A 41 -22.77 -5.13 -6.94
C LEU A 41 -21.68 -4.94 -5.86
N GLU A 42 -21.29 -6.02 -5.18
CA GLU A 42 -20.22 -6.03 -4.18
C GLU A 42 -18.87 -5.61 -4.80
N ARG A 43 -18.53 -6.15 -5.97
CA ARG A 43 -17.30 -5.78 -6.70
C ARG A 43 -17.30 -4.32 -7.11
N LYS A 44 -18.43 -3.81 -7.63
CA LYS A 44 -18.57 -2.39 -7.99
C LYS A 44 -18.45 -1.47 -6.78
N ALA A 45 -19.05 -1.86 -5.64
CA ALA A 45 -18.93 -1.11 -4.39
C ALA A 45 -17.47 -1.04 -3.92
N THR A 46 -16.79 -2.18 -3.92
CA THR A 46 -15.36 -2.30 -3.56
C THR A 46 -14.48 -1.41 -4.45
N LEU A 47 -14.66 -1.49 -5.76
CA LEU A 47 -13.94 -0.69 -6.76
C LEU A 47 -14.16 0.82 -6.53
N MET A 48 -15.39 1.22 -6.22
CA MET A 48 -15.75 2.61 -5.98
C MET A 48 -15.15 3.13 -4.66
N THR A 49 -15.21 2.34 -3.59
CA THR A 49 -14.56 2.66 -2.31
C THR A 49 -13.05 2.77 -2.46
N PHE A 50 -12.43 1.88 -3.23
CA PHE A 50 -11.00 1.92 -3.50
C PHE A 50 -10.61 3.17 -4.30
N LEU A 51 -11.32 3.46 -5.40
CA LEU A 51 -11.07 4.67 -6.17
C LEU A 51 -11.25 5.95 -5.34
N GLN A 52 -12.28 6.01 -4.50
CA GLN A 52 -12.49 7.14 -3.58
C GLN A 52 -11.35 7.26 -2.57
N SER A 53 -10.88 6.13 -2.02
CA SER A 53 -9.73 6.08 -1.12
C SER A 53 -8.46 6.64 -1.77
N LEU A 54 -8.21 6.33 -3.05
CA LEU A 54 -7.08 6.90 -3.81
C LEU A 54 -7.21 8.43 -3.99
N LEU A 55 -8.44 8.94 -4.19
CA LEU A 55 -8.71 10.36 -4.45
C LEU A 55 -8.95 11.21 -3.18
N ASP A 56 -8.86 10.59 -2.01
CA ASP A 56 -8.95 11.28 -0.73
C ASP A 56 -7.64 11.99 -0.36
N TYR A 57 -7.69 12.86 0.65
CA TYR A 57 -6.47 13.44 1.21
C TYR A 57 -5.80 12.40 2.11
N GLY A 58 -4.58 11.99 1.77
CA GLY A 58 -3.82 11.03 2.58
C GLY A 58 -3.26 11.69 3.84
N LEU A 59 -3.46 11.05 5.00
CA LEU A 59 -2.73 11.32 6.25
C LEU A 59 -1.90 10.08 6.59
N PRO A 60 -0.63 10.20 7.06
CA PRO A 60 0.17 11.41 7.19
C PRO A 60 1.10 11.66 5.99
N GLU A 61 1.60 12.89 5.89
CA GLU A 61 2.65 13.47 5.01
C GLU A 61 3.99 12.69 4.96
N ASN A 62 4.04 11.53 5.61
CA ASN A 62 5.24 10.79 5.95
C ASN A 62 5.18 9.35 5.44
N TRP A 63 4.47 9.08 4.34
CA TRP A 63 4.45 7.76 3.71
C TRP A 63 5.85 7.16 3.61
N HIS A 64 6.85 7.92 3.17
CA HIS A 64 8.24 7.44 3.05
C HIS A 64 8.92 7.04 4.38
N THR A 65 8.60 7.75 5.48
CA THR A 65 9.11 7.50 6.83
C THR A 65 8.36 6.37 7.52
N LEU A 66 7.12 6.14 7.08
CA LEU A 66 6.23 5.09 7.55
C LEU A 66 6.52 3.77 6.80
N THR A 67 6.81 3.80 5.51
CA THR A 67 7.35 2.65 4.75
C THR A 67 8.86 2.58 4.90
N GLN A 68 9.34 2.20 6.08
CA GLN A 68 10.72 1.78 6.26
C GLN A 68 10.77 0.26 6.45
N THR A 69 11.38 -0.42 5.50
CA THR A 69 11.75 -1.84 5.64
C THR A 69 12.93 -1.91 6.62
N TYR A 70 12.63 -2.23 7.89
CA TYR A 70 13.67 -2.58 8.86
C TYR A 70 14.08 -4.03 8.66
N GLU A 71 15.01 -4.30 7.75
CA GLU A 71 15.61 -5.64 7.66
C GLU A 71 16.53 -5.88 8.87
N ASN A 72 15.99 -6.47 9.94
CA ASN A 72 16.80 -6.91 11.06
C ASN A 72 16.95 -8.43 10.98
N ASN A 73 18.13 -8.91 10.58
CA ASN A 73 18.42 -10.35 10.57
C ASN A 73 18.54 -10.82 12.03
N THR A 74 17.50 -11.46 12.54
CA THR A 74 17.54 -12.10 13.85
C THR A 74 17.91 -13.57 13.70
N THR A 75 18.93 -13.99 14.45
CA THR A 75 19.32 -15.40 14.54
C THR A 75 18.41 -16.12 15.54
N PRO A 76 17.98 -17.36 15.27
CA PRO A 76 17.20 -18.15 16.20
C PRO A 76 18.00 -18.38 17.50
N TYR A 77 17.31 -18.40 18.64
CA TYR A 77 17.90 -18.70 19.95
C TYR A 77 18.02 -20.20 20.16
N TYR A 78 16.93 -20.92 19.93
CA TYR A 78 16.88 -22.36 19.89
C TYR A 78 15.66 -22.80 19.07
N ALA A 79 15.60 -24.08 18.75
CA ALA A 79 14.42 -24.72 18.22
C ALA A 79 14.16 -26.03 18.95
N ARG A 80 12.95 -26.55 18.87
CA ARG A 80 12.64 -27.90 19.33
C ARG A 80 11.79 -28.64 18.31
N SER A 81 12.10 -29.91 18.08
CA SER A 81 11.18 -30.82 17.40
C SER A 81 10.30 -31.51 18.43
N PHE A 82 9.04 -31.75 18.09
CA PHE A 82 8.08 -32.35 19.00
C PHE A 82 7.03 -33.20 18.26
N ASP A 83 6.38 -34.09 19.00
CA ASP A 83 5.19 -34.79 18.53
C ASP A 83 3.96 -33.95 18.83
N ARG A 84 3.29 -33.50 17.77
CA ARG A 84 2.07 -32.68 17.85
C ARG A 84 0.95 -33.34 18.65
N SER A 85 0.86 -34.67 18.64
CA SER A 85 -0.24 -35.39 19.28
C SER A 85 -0.23 -35.27 20.80
N ASN A 86 0.95 -35.06 21.40
CA ASN A 86 1.16 -35.01 22.84
C ASN A 86 2.05 -33.84 23.31
N ASN A 87 2.50 -32.98 22.40
CA ASN A 87 3.43 -31.87 22.63
C ASN A 87 4.77 -32.28 23.27
N ALA A 88 5.16 -33.56 23.16
CA ALA A 88 6.39 -34.06 23.75
C ALA A 88 7.59 -33.60 22.91
N THR A 89 8.53 -32.89 23.54
CA THR A 89 9.79 -32.50 22.90
C THR A 89 10.64 -33.72 22.63
N ILE A 90 11.09 -33.87 21.39
CA ILE A 90 11.89 -35.00 20.92
C ILE A 90 13.36 -34.59 20.82
N ALA A 91 13.64 -33.38 20.32
CA ALA A 91 14.97 -32.82 20.29
C ALA A 91 14.93 -31.30 20.48
N VAL A 92 16.04 -30.74 20.99
CA VAL A 92 16.26 -29.30 21.13
C VAL A 92 17.54 -28.97 20.36
N PHE A 93 17.50 -27.88 19.60
CA PHE A 93 18.56 -27.39 18.74
C PHE A 93 18.98 -26.00 19.22
N SER A 94 20.27 -25.78 19.39
CA SER A 94 20.85 -24.50 19.78
C SER A 94 20.92 -23.53 18.59
N SER A 95 21.05 -22.22 18.88
CA SER A 95 21.32 -21.19 17.86
C SER A 95 22.49 -21.55 16.93
N GLY A 96 23.58 -22.10 17.48
CA GLY A 96 24.76 -22.51 16.72
C GLY A 96 24.51 -23.68 15.77
N GLU A 97 23.51 -24.52 16.04
CA GLU A 97 23.08 -25.59 15.14
C GLU A 97 22.13 -25.08 14.05
N LEU A 98 21.49 -23.94 14.26
CA LEU A 98 20.48 -23.35 13.35
C LEU A 98 21.03 -22.22 12.46
N SER A 99 22.17 -21.64 12.83
CA SER A 99 22.81 -20.50 12.15
C SER A 99 24.14 -20.86 11.46
N GLN A 100 24.32 -22.14 11.10
CA GLN A 100 25.52 -22.56 10.39
C GLN A 100 25.52 -22.05 8.94
N ILE A 101 26.71 -21.67 8.48
CA ILE A 101 26.96 -21.11 7.13
C ILE A 101 27.66 -22.16 6.25
N ASP A 102 28.29 -23.17 6.86
CA ASP A 102 29.12 -24.19 6.20
C ASP A 102 28.65 -25.62 6.51
N ASP A 103 29.00 -26.54 5.60
CA ASP A 103 28.52 -27.92 5.46
C ASP A 103 29.04 -28.94 6.50
N GLU A 104 29.61 -28.54 7.63
CA GLU A 104 30.38 -29.50 8.47
C GLU A 104 29.68 -29.98 9.76
N SER A 105 28.54 -29.40 10.17
CA SER A 105 27.81 -29.87 11.38
C SER A 105 26.28 -29.75 11.28
N TYR A 106 25.63 -30.83 10.84
CA TYR A 106 24.19 -30.87 10.59
C TYR A 106 23.35 -31.17 11.84
N ALA A 107 22.14 -30.57 11.89
CA ALA A 107 21.11 -30.83 12.89
C ALA A 107 19.87 -31.49 12.25
N CYS A 108 19.82 -32.81 12.25
CA CYS A 108 18.74 -33.58 11.62
C CYS A 108 17.44 -33.53 12.44
N ILE A 109 16.32 -33.09 11.84
CA ILE A 109 15.03 -32.94 12.56
C ILE A 109 14.09 -34.15 12.48
N VAL A 110 14.27 -35.07 11.55
CA VAL A 110 13.44 -36.29 11.52
C VAL A 110 14.24 -37.45 12.08
N ASN A 111 14.02 -37.71 13.36
CA ASN A 111 14.47 -38.95 13.99
C ASN A 111 13.39 -40.02 13.82
N LYS A 112 13.76 -41.30 13.84
CA LYS A 112 12.86 -42.47 13.74
C LYS A 112 11.78 -42.54 14.84
N ASP A 113 11.73 -41.54 15.71
CA ASP A 113 11.02 -41.49 17.00
C ASP A 113 9.72 -40.65 16.95
N GLY A 114 9.25 -40.23 15.77
CA GLY A 114 7.87 -39.75 15.57
C GLY A 114 7.63 -38.23 15.64
N ALA A 115 8.67 -37.39 15.54
CA ALA A 115 8.48 -35.95 15.43
C ALA A 115 7.73 -35.58 14.13
N ASN A 116 6.72 -34.72 14.25
CA ASN A 116 5.90 -34.24 13.13
C ASN A 116 5.65 -32.72 13.19
N ALA A 117 6.31 -32.04 14.13
CA ALA A 117 6.26 -30.60 14.28
C ALA A 117 7.60 -30.06 14.80
N MET A 118 7.87 -28.79 14.51
CA MET A 118 9.03 -28.07 15.02
C MET A 118 8.64 -26.64 15.39
N GLU A 119 9.22 -26.14 16.48
CA GLU A 119 9.08 -24.77 16.96
C GLU A 119 10.46 -24.11 16.95
N VAL A 120 10.57 -22.94 16.31
CA VAL A 120 11.78 -22.12 16.29
C VAL A 120 11.52 -20.85 17.09
N PHE A 121 12.44 -20.51 18.00
CA PHE A 121 12.34 -19.37 18.90
C PHE A 121 13.37 -18.31 18.51
N PHE A 122 12.92 -17.06 18.33
CA PHE A 122 13.77 -15.91 18.04
C PHE A 122 13.78 -14.96 19.26
N PRO A 123 14.95 -14.68 19.86
CA PRO A 123 15.02 -13.93 21.11
C PRO A 123 14.94 -12.42 20.84
N ASN A 124 14.34 -11.67 21.77
CA ASN A 124 14.36 -10.20 21.82
C ASN A 124 14.12 -9.50 20.47
N LEU A 125 12.99 -9.82 19.85
CA LEU A 125 12.37 -9.03 18.80
C LEU A 125 11.90 -7.68 19.36
N SER A 126 12.75 -6.65 19.26
CA SER A 126 12.32 -5.27 19.51
C SER A 126 11.47 -4.78 18.33
N LEU A 127 10.24 -5.28 18.24
CA LEU A 127 9.24 -4.75 17.33
C LEU A 127 8.56 -3.56 18.00
N PRO A 128 8.44 -2.41 17.32
CA PRO A 128 7.56 -1.36 17.77
C PRO A 128 6.11 -1.87 17.81
N PRO A 129 5.23 -1.26 18.62
CA PRO A 129 3.87 -1.74 18.89
C PRO A 129 2.99 -1.95 17.65
N ASP A 130 3.39 -1.39 16.51
CA ASP A 130 2.58 -1.30 15.29
C ASP A 130 3.24 -2.04 14.10
N ALA A 131 4.27 -2.85 14.33
CA ALA A 131 4.95 -3.58 13.26
C ALA A 131 4.14 -4.81 12.80
N LEU A 132 3.81 -4.88 11.51
CA LEU A 132 3.35 -6.10 10.84
C LEU A 132 4.58 -6.88 10.35
N VAL A 133 4.84 -8.06 10.91
CA VAL A 133 5.97 -8.89 10.45
C VAL A 133 5.72 -9.31 8.99
N GLY A 134 6.64 -8.98 8.10
CA GLY A 134 6.64 -9.40 6.70
C GLY A 134 6.97 -10.89 6.53
N THR A 135 8.10 -11.21 5.91
CA THR A 135 8.43 -12.58 5.47
C THR A 135 9.51 -13.22 6.36
N VAL A 136 9.20 -14.33 7.02
CA VAL A 136 10.21 -15.16 7.71
C VAL A 136 10.93 -16.04 6.68
N LYS A 137 12.25 -15.94 6.53
CA LYS A 137 12.98 -16.74 5.52
C LYS A 137 13.64 -17.94 6.19
N PHE A 138 13.20 -19.13 5.79
CA PHE A 138 13.90 -20.38 6.10
C PHE A 138 14.61 -20.86 4.84
N ALA A 139 15.91 -21.12 4.94
CA ALA A 139 16.60 -21.97 3.98
C ALA A 139 16.64 -23.39 4.54
N VAL A 140 16.04 -24.31 3.79
CA VAL A 140 15.95 -25.72 4.15
C VAL A 140 16.75 -26.52 3.15
N ARG A 141 17.80 -27.21 3.60
CA ARG A 141 18.55 -28.17 2.79
C ARG A 141 18.04 -29.57 3.14
N TYR A 142 17.71 -30.35 2.11
CA TYR A 142 17.14 -31.68 2.29
C TYR A 142 18.16 -32.77 1.98
N ASN A 143 18.32 -33.72 2.89
CA ASN A 143 19.10 -34.93 2.65
C ASN A 143 18.19 -36.16 2.75
N SER A 144 17.65 -36.58 1.59
CA SER A 144 17.04 -37.90 1.45
C SER A 144 18.08 -38.87 0.92
N THR A 145 18.39 -39.89 1.71
CA THR A 145 19.13 -41.05 1.22
C THR A 145 18.26 -42.04 0.40
N TYR A 146 17.00 -41.74 0.08
CA TYR A 146 16.07 -42.72 -0.52
C TYR A 146 15.26 -42.29 -1.75
N PHE A 147 15.53 -41.13 -2.35
CA PHE A 147 14.96 -40.77 -3.66
C PHE A 147 15.80 -41.18 -4.86
N GLU A 148 16.97 -41.76 -4.63
CA GLU A 148 17.65 -42.46 -5.71
C GLU A 148 17.07 -43.86 -5.87
N THR A 149 16.17 -43.99 -6.85
CA THR A 149 16.08 -45.26 -7.56
C THR A 149 17.47 -45.58 -8.12
N SER A 150 18.17 -46.48 -7.45
CA SER A 150 19.40 -47.15 -7.90
C SER A 150 20.61 -46.27 -8.27
N SER A 151 21.61 -46.28 -7.38
CA SER A 151 23.06 -46.17 -7.70
C SER A 151 23.63 -44.83 -8.20
N GLY A 152 23.18 -43.69 -7.69
CA GLY A 152 23.91 -42.42 -7.80
C GLY A 152 24.65 -42.07 -6.50
N ALA A 153 25.53 -41.09 -6.56
CA ALA A 153 26.00 -40.38 -5.37
C ALA A 153 25.15 -39.11 -5.30
N GLY A 154 24.45 -38.89 -4.19
CA GLY A 154 23.50 -37.80 -4.04
C GLY A 154 24.08 -36.45 -4.47
N ASP A 155 23.48 -35.84 -5.47
CA ASP A 155 23.82 -34.51 -5.98
C ASP A 155 23.06 -33.46 -5.15
N TRP A 156 23.80 -32.64 -4.43
CA TRP A 156 23.36 -31.60 -3.49
C TRP A 156 23.18 -30.32 -4.29
N LYS A 157 21.95 -29.96 -4.68
CA LYS A 157 21.79 -28.86 -5.65
C LYS A 157 20.82 -27.72 -5.38
N ASP A 158 19.92 -27.78 -4.41
CA ASP A 158 18.92 -26.72 -4.30
C ASP A 158 18.86 -26.10 -2.90
N ASP A 159 19.23 -24.83 -2.81
CA ASP A 159 18.96 -23.97 -1.66
C ASP A 159 17.52 -23.41 -1.81
N PHE A 160 16.60 -23.84 -0.96
CA PHE A 160 15.19 -23.48 -1.08
C PHE A 160 14.83 -22.26 -0.20
N LEU A 161 14.38 -21.16 -0.81
CA LEU A 161 13.71 -20.05 -0.12
C LEU A 161 12.23 -20.41 0.08
N VAL A 162 11.78 -20.61 1.32
CA VAL A 162 10.39 -21.05 1.59
C VAL A 162 9.63 -20.01 2.42
N LEU A 163 8.45 -19.60 1.93
CA LEU A 163 7.33 -19.24 2.82
C LEU A 163 6.00 -19.89 2.42
N GLU A 164 5.67 -20.15 1.15
CA GLU A 164 4.33 -20.66 0.84
C GLU A 164 4.23 -21.78 -0.21
N GLN A 165 5.08 -21.80 -1.24
CA GLN A 165 4.68 -22.48 -2.48
C GLN A 165 4.88 -24.02 -2.53
N TYR A 166 5.61 -24.62 -1.58
CA TYR A 166 5.94 -26.06 -1.63
C TYR A 166 5.42 -26.90 -0.45
N LEU A 167 4.96 -26.27 0.64
CA LEU A 167 4.34 -26.99 1.77
C LEU A 167 3.00 -27.65 1.38
N SER A 168 2.29 -27.07 0.40
CA SER A 168 1.07 -27.65 -0.17
C SER A 168 1.33 -28.98 -0.88
N ASP A 169 2.45 -29.10 -1.58
CA ASP A 169 2.78 -30.29 -2.39
C ASP A 169 3.13 -31.51 -1.53
N TRP A 170 3.50 -31.28 -0.27
CA TRP A 170 3.78 -32.31 0.73
C TRP A 170 2.63 -32.52 1.74
N GLY A 171 1.51 -31.80 1.58
CA GLY A 171 0.38 -31.86 2.52
C GLY A 171 0.72 -31.33 3.93
N GLY A 172 1.76 -30.51 4.05
CA GLY A 172 2.11 -29.77 5.26
C GLY A 172 1.37 -28.44 5.33
N ASN A 173 1.26 -27.88 6.53
CA ASN A 173 0.72 -26.53 6.74
C ASN A 173 1.67 -25.84 7.70
N ALA A 174 2.19 -24.65 7.38
CA ALA A 174 2.88 -23.84 8.38
C ALA A 174 1.85 -23.00 9.14
N SER A 175 1.99 -22.86 10.46
CA SER A 175 1.19 -21.91 11.23
C SER A 175 2.11 -21.02 12.04
N VAL A 176 2.06 -19.71 11.78
CA VAL A 176 2.67 -18.73 12.67
C VAL A 176 1.69 -18.50 13.83
N GLU A 177 2.09 -18.86 15.03
CA GLU A 177 1.28 -18.63 16.24
C GLU A 177 1.85 -17.44 16.99
N TRP A 178 1.04 -16.39 17.15
CA TRP A 178 1.45 -15.11 17.72
C TRP A 178 1.24 -15.10 19.23
N ILE A 179 2.26 -14.73 19.99
CA ILE A 179 2.07 -14.30 21.38
C ILE A 179 1.88 -12.78 21.35
N TRP A 180 0.63 -12.33 21.47
CA TRP A 180 0.28 -10.91 21.52
C TRP A 180 0.81 -10.28 22.81
N TRP A 181 1.36 -9.06 22.74
CA TRP A 181 1.60 -8.26 23.94
C TRP A 181 1.09 -6.82 23.82
N TYR A 182 0.40 -6.39 24.88
CA TYR A 182 0.17 -4.99 25.25
C TYR A 182 0.84 -4.75 26.61
N SER A 183 1.78 -3.80 26.68
CA SER A 183 2.49 -3.50 27.92
C SER A 183 1.73 -2.54 28.82
N GLY A 184 1.25 -3.07 29.95
CA GLY A 184 1.21 -2.33 31.22
C GLY A 184 1.89 -3.13 32.32
N ASP A 185 1.75 -4.46 32.29
CA ASP A 185 2.36 -5.36 33.25
C ASP A 185 2.51 -6.78 32.66
N ALA A 186 3.63 -7.06 31.97
CA ALA A 186 3.92 -8.37 31.36
C ALA A 186 4.03 -9.52 32.37
N SER A 187 4.19 -9.21 33.66
CA SER A 187 4.41 -10.21 34.71
C SER A 187 3.17 -11.04 35.06
N THR A 188 2.00 -10.68 34.52
CA THR A 188 0.70 -11.30 34.89
C THR A 188 0.07 -12.16 33.78
N ILE A 189 0.63 -12.16 32.57
CA ILE A 189 0.01 -12.79 31.38
C ILE A 189 0.93 -13.83 30.71
N VAL A 190 2.24 -13.76 30.91
CA VAL A 190 3.22 -14.72 30.37
C VAL A 190 3.79 -15.54 31.52
N ASP A 191 3.64 -16.87 31.48
CA ASP A 191 4.16 -17.77 32.52
C ASP A 191 5.70 -17.68 32.66
N GLU A 192 6.39 -17.20 31.62
CA GLU A 192 7.84 -16.94 31.61
C GLU A 192 8.16 -15.50 31.17
N PRO A 193 8.46 -14.57 32.11
CA PRO A 193 8.75 -13.16 31.83
C PRO A 193 9.92 -12.91 30.86
N ASN A 194 10.77 -13.92 30.65
CA ASN A 194 11.93 -13.87 29.77
C ASN A 194 11.56 -13.99 28.27
N GLU A 195 10.31 -14.38 27.96
CA GLU A 195 9.82 -14.58 26.59
C GLU A 195 9.05 -13.36 26.05
N ALA A 196 8.81 -12.33 26.88
CA ALA A 196 8.21 -11.08 26.44
C ALA A 196 9.15 -10.44 25.39
N ASN A 197 8.64 -10.25 24.16
CA ASN A 197 9.40 -9.85 22.95
C ASN A 197 10.09 -11.00 22.19
N SER A 198 9.60 -12.23 22.22
CA SER A 198 10.10 -13.32 21.36
C SER A 198 9.11 -13.68 20.25
N LEU A 199 9.61 -14.09 19.08
CA LEU A 199 8.78 -14.68 18.01
C LEU A 199 8.92 -16.20 18.05
N LYS A 200 7.79 -16.89 18.03
CA LYS A 200 7.71 -18.35 17.95
C LYS A 200 7.10 -18.75 16.61
N VAL A 201 7.80 -19.56 15.82
CA VAL A 201 7.30 -20.08 14.54
C VAL A 201 7.14 -21.59 14.61
N THR A 202 5.95 -22.08 14.29
CA THR A 202 5.63 -23.52 14.31
C THR A 202 5.47 -24.06 12.90
N LEU A 203 6.29 -25.04 12.56
CA LEU A 203 6.28 -25.74 11.27
C LEU A 203 5.68 -27.13 11.47
N TYR A 204 4.58 -27.44 10.77
CA TYR A 204 4.04 -28.79 10.72
C TYR A 204 4.44 -29.46 9.40
N TYR A 205 5.01 -30.66 9.50
CA TYR A 205 5.35 -31.47 8.35
C TYR A 205 4.73 -32.86 8.49
N LYS A 206 4.16 -33.37 7.39
CA LYS A 206 3.61 -34.71 7.32
C LYS A 206 4.54 -35.54 6.43
N PRO A 207 5.40 -36.42 6.98
CA PRO A 207 6.25 -37.25 6.14
C PRO A 207 5.36 -38.21 5.32
N THR A 208 5.42 -38.10 4.00
CA THR A 208 4.73 -38.98 3.05
C THR A 208 5.61 -40.17 2.69
N GLY A 209 5.95 -41.02 3.68
CA GLY A 209 6.76 -42.21 3.44
C GLY A 209 6.88 -43.17 4.64
N PRO A 210 7.24 -44.46 4.41
CA PRO A 210 7.51 -45.44 5.47
C PRO A 210 8.69 -45.01 6.38
N PRO A 211 8.87 -45.62 7.58
CA PRO A 211 9.47 -45.00 8.78
C PRO A 211 11.01 -44.82 8.78
N SER A 212 11.63 -44.58 7.64
CA SER A 212 13.06 -44.27 7.55
C SER A 212 13.25 -42.79 7.21
N THR A 213 13.44 -42.00 8.29
CA THR A 213 14.31 -40.81 8.38
C THR A 213 14.34 -39.87 7.16
N ALA A 214 13.58 -38.77 7.21
CA ALA A 214 13.71 -37.67 6.25
C ALA A 214 14.49 -36.51 6.88
N CYS A 215 15.82 -36.48 6.80
CA CYS A 215 16.59 -35.41 7.43
C CYS A 215 16.29 -34.05 6.75
N ILE A 216 15.73 -33.13 7.53
CA ILE A 216 15.55 -31.73 7.14
C ILE A 216 16.64 -30.96 7.87
N ASP A 217 17.57 -30.37 7.13
CA ASP A 217 18.65 -29.54 7.66
C ASP A 217 18.27 -28.07 7.50
N PHE A 218 18.31 -27.31 8.59
CA PHE A 218 18.05 -25.88 8.57
C PHE A 218 19.37 -25.14 8.51
N ILE A 219 19.55 -24.36 7.44
CA ILE A 219 20.72 -23.52 7.25
C ILE A 219 20.22 -22.09 7.27
N ASN A 220 20.88 -21.23 8.04
CA ASN A 220 20.67 -19.78 7.98
C ASN A 220 19.21 -19.32 8.21
N ALA A 221 18.55 -19.86 9.23
CA ALA A 221 17.20 -19.40 9.61
C ALA A 221 17.26 -17.94 10.08
N SER A 222 16.48 -17.06 9.43
CA SER A 222 16.43 -15.65 9.80
C SER A 222 15.04 -15.07 9.62
N VAL A 223 14.62 -14.20 10.54
CA VAL A 223 13.41 -13.41 10.34
C VAL A 223 13.83 -12.14 9.62
N LYS A 224 13.16 -11.83 8.50
CA LYS A 224 13.09 -10.47 7.99
C LYS A 224 11.72 -9.92 8.36
N TRP A 225 11.68 -8.73 8.94
CA TRP A 225 10.43 -8.01 9.11
C TRP A 225 10.50 -6.68 8.40
N SER A 226 9.34 -6.06 8.26
CA SER A 226 9.23 -4.67 7.88
C SER A 226 8.36 -4.02 8.94
N LEU A 227 8.61 -2.76 9.28
CA LEU A 227 7.57 -2.00 9.98
C LEU A 227 6.53 -1.60 8.94
N TYR A 228 5.27 -1.94 9.16
CA TYR A 228 4.17 -1.33 8.45
C TYR A 228 3.31 -0.58 9.46
N PRO A 229 3.66 0.66 9.82
CA PRO A 229 2.77 1.48 10.61
C PRO A 229 1.50 1.65 9.78
N TYR A 230 0.41 1.08 10.28
CA TYR A 230 -0.97 1.37 9.92
C TYR A 230 -1.09 2.02 8.54
N TYR A 231 -1.08 1.21 7.47
CA TYR A 231 -1.49 1.73 6.17
C TYR A 231 -2.82 2.43 6.41
N PRO A 232 -2.94 3.74 6.09
CA PRO A 232 -4.21 4.39 6.27
C PRO A 232 -5.21 3.58 5.43
N ARG A 233 -6.37 3.26 6.01
CA ARG A 233 -7.52 2.68 5.28
C ARG A 233 -7.94 3.54 4.06
N ARG A 234 -7.25 4.67 3.83
CA ARG A 234 -7.36 5.61 2.73
C ARG A 234 -5.95 5.90 2.17
N LEU A 235 -5.67 5.48 0.95
CA LEU A 235 -4.36 5.66 0.33
C LEU A 235 -4.07 7.14 0.01
N GLY A 236 -5.10 7.89 -0.35
CA GLY A 236 -5.06 9.34 -0.44
C GLY A 236 -3.89 9.93 -1.24
N LEU A 237 -3.85 9.62 -2.53
CA LEU A 237 -2.91 10.20 -3.50
C LEU A 237 -3.15 11.69 -3.72
N ALA A 238 -4.33 12.20 -3.37
CA ALA A 238 -4.61 13.61 -3.51
C ALA A 238 -3.93 14.43 -2.40
N GLN A 239 -3.50 15.63 -2.78
CA GLN A 239 -3.02 16.68 -1.89
C GLN A 239 -3.75 17.99 -2.24
N LYS A 240 -3.64 18.96 -1.32
CA LYS A 240 -4.20 20.29 -1.53
C LYS A 240 -3.18 21.16 -2.24
N LEU A 241 -3.58 21.67 -3.39
CA LEU A 241 -2.91 22.77 -4.05
C LEU A 241 -3.69 24.04 -3.70
N TYR A 242 -3.09 24.88 -2.87
CA TYR A 242 -3.68 26.12 -2.40
C TYR A 242 -3.45 27.22 -3.43
N GLU A 243 -4.44 28.10 -3.55
CA GLU A 243 -4.42 29.25 -4.45
C GLU A 243 -4.95 30.46 -3.69
N VAL A 244 -4.16 31.54 -3.66
CA VAL A 244 -4.57 32.83 -3.14
C VAL A 244 -4.48 33.88 -4.24
N MET A 245 -5.57 34.60 -4.44
CA MET A 245 -5.60 35.71 -5.40
C MET A 245 -4.98 36.95 -4.75
N ILE A 246 -4.06 37.60 -5.45
CA ILE A 246 -3.45 38.86 -5.05
C ILE A 246 -3.85 39.92 -6.05
N ILE A 247 -4.36 41.05 -5.55
CA ILE A 247 -4.81 42.17 -6.36
C ILE A 247 -3.95 43.38 -6.02
N VAL A 248 -3.26 43.88 -7.04
CA VAL A 248 -2.42 45.09 -6.97
C VAL A 248 -3.19 46.20 -7.68
N ASN A 249 -3.53 47.26 -6.95
CA ASN A 249 -4.36 48.34 -7.46
C ASN A 249 -3.60 49.67 -7.36
N ASN A 250 -3.23 50.23 -8.50
CA ASN A 250 -2.51 51.50 -8.57
C ASN A 250 -3.48 52.69 -8.54
N SER A 251 -4.24 52.83 -7.46
CA SER A 251 -5.09 54.00 -7.21
C SER A 251 -4.85 54.56 -5.81
N LEU A 252 -5.13 55.86 -5.62
CA LEU A 252 -4.81 56.61 -4.40
C LEU A 252 -5.10 55.92 -3.06
N PRO A 253 -6.23 55.21 -2.84
CA PRO A 253 -6.47 54.58 -1.54
C PRO A 253 -5.51 53.43 -1.20
N TYR A 254 -4.73 52.93 -2.16
CA TYR A 254 -3.84 51.79 -1.96
C TYR A 254 -2.37 52.17 -1.79
N TYR A 255 -1.98 53.44 -1.96
CA TYR A 255 -0.59 53.83 -1.72
C TYR A 255 -0.24 53.75 -0.22
N LYS A 256 0.86 53.07 0.11
CA LYS A 256 1.39 52.93 1.47
C LYS A 256 1.84 54.27 2.06
N THR A 257 2.35 55.16 1.20
CA THR A 257 2.69 56.54 1.55
C THR A 257 1.74 57.54 0.89
N PRO A 258 1.45 58.69 1.51
CA PRO A 258 0.58 59.69 0.90
C PRO A 258 1.08 60.13 -0.49
N ALA A 259 0.23 59.96 -1.51
CA ALA A 259 0.47 60.42 -2.88
C ALA A 259 -0.64 61.39 -3.32
N THR A 260 -0.30 62.36 -4.16
CA THR A 260 -1.27 63.34 -4.69
C THR A 260 -1.99 62.83 -5.94
N GLU A 261 -1.33 61.98 -6.72
CA GLU A 261 -1.87 61.34 -7.93
C GLU A 261 -1.20 59.97 -8.14
N PRO A 262 -1.89 58.98 -8.73
CA PRO A 262 -1.26 57.73 -9.13
C PRO A 262 -0.26 57.97 -10.28
N ILE A 263 0.90 57.33 -10.21
CA ILE A 263 1.94 57.38 -11.25
C ILE A 263 2.18 55.98 -11.83
N ASP A 264 2.77 55.91 -13.02
CA ASP A 264 3.18 54.63 -13.60
C ASP A 264 4.33 54.03 -12.78
N LEU A 265 4.15 52.78 -12.31
CA LEU A 265 5.14 52.06 -11.53
C LEU A 265 5.80 51.03 -12.46
N ILE A 266 7.11 51.15 -12.66
CA ILE A 266 7.86 50.25 -13.57
C ILE A 266 8.27 48.96 -12.85
N SER A 267 8.45 49.03 -11.53
CA SER A 267 8.94 47.93 -10.70
C SER A 267 8.35 48.04 -9.30
N GLU A 268 7.06 47.75 -9.19
CA GLU A 268 6.38 47.63 -7.91
C GLU A 268 6.69 46.27 -7.29
N LEU A 269 7.20 46.26 -6.07
CA LEU A 269 7.45 45.06 -5.28
C LEU A 269 6.14 44.60 -4.63
N VAL A 270 5.79 43.34 -4.84
CA VAL A 270 4.67 42.70 -4.17
C VAL A 270 5.20 41.64 -3.22
N THR A 271 4.78 41.72 -1.96
CA THR A 271 5.19 40.77 -0.91
C THR A 271 3.99 40.02 -0.37
N VAL A 272 4.00 38.71 -0.51
CA VAL A 272 2.97 37.82 0.02
C VAL A 272 3.58 36.98 1.12
N ASP A 273 3.51 37.51 2.33
CA ASP A 273 3.76 36.82 3.59
C ASP A 273 2.69 35.75 3.82
N PHE A 274 3.08 34.54 4.26
CA PHE A 274 2.22 33.39 4.57
C PHE A 274 1.90 33.20 6.06
N ASP A 275 2.47 33.98 6.98
CA ASP A 275 2.26 33.87 8.44
C ASP A 275 0.78 33.89 8.84
N TRP A 276 -0.05 34.62 8.10
CA TRP A 276 -1.49 34.73 8.32
C TRP A 276 -2.27 33.42 8.13
N LEU A 277 -1.68 32.41 7.48
CA LEU A 277 -2.33 31.12 7.25
C LEU A 277 -2.44 30.29 8.53
N GLY A 278 -1.53 30.50 9.50
CA GLY A 278 -1.49 29.74 10.75
C GLY A 278 -1.10 28.27 10.59
N TYR A 279 -0.55 27.88 9.43
CA TYR A 279 0.06 26.57 9.18
C TYR A 279 1.26 26.72 8.24
N GLU A 280 2.18 25.75 8.29
CA GLU A 280 3.43 25.77 7.52
C GLU A 280 3.17 25.59 6.01
N VAL A 281 3.83 26.42 5.20
CA VAL A 281 3.77 26.38 3.74
C VAL A 281 5.09 25.83 3.22
N ASP A 282 5.04 24.88 2.29
CA ASP A 282 6.23 24.51 1.54
C ASP A 282 6.53 25.58 0.48
N LEU A 283 7.36 26.54 0.88
CA LEU A 283 7.74 27.68 0.05
C LEU A 283 8.38 27.24 -1.27
N ASN A 284 9.09 26.12 -1.33
CA ASN A 284 9.75 25.68 -2.57
C ASN A 284 8.76 25.37 -3.69
N SER A 285 7.53 25.02 -3.33
CA SER A 285 6.44 24.73 -4.26
C SER A 285 5.73 25.97 -4.80
N THR A 286 6.08 27.15 -4.28
CA THR A 286 5.36 28.39 -4.58
C THR A 286 5.61 28.82 -6.02
N GLU A 287 4.54 29.19 -6.72
CA GLU A 287 4.59 29.85 -8.02
C GLU A 287 3.63 31.04 -8.04
N VAL A 288 3.98 32.05 -8.85
CA VAL A 288 3.14 33.23 -9.09
C VAL A 288 2.71 33.23 -10.54
N ILE A 289 1.42 33.40 -10.79
CA ILE A 289 0.81 33.36 -12.11
C ILE A 289 0.01 34.63 -12.34
N ASP A 290 0.11 35.22 -13.52
CA ASP A 290 -0.72 36.38 -13.90
C ASP A 290 -2.17 35.98 -14.25
N SER A 291 -3.01 36.96 -14.51
CA SER A 291 -4.41 36.74 -14.91
C SER A 291 -4.60 35.99 -16.24
N SER A 292 -3.54 35.88 -17.04
CA SER A 292 -3.52 35.17 -18.32
C SER A 292 -3.00 33.74 -18.19
N GLY A 293 -2.60 33.32 -16.99
CA GLY A 293 -2.06 31.98 -16.75
C GLY A 293 -0.55 31.87 -16.97
N ASN A 294 0.15 32.99 -17.21
CA ASN A 294 1.60 32.96 -17.43
C ASN A 294 2.36 33.02 -16.10
N PRO A 295 3.45 32.26 -15.95
CA PRO A 295 4.31 32.35 -14.78
C PRO A 295 4.98 33.73 -14.71
N VAL A 296 4.98 34.31 -13.51
CA VAL A 296 5.62 35.59 -13.18
C VAL A 296 6.93 35.30 -12.46
N PRO A 297 8.06 35.92 -12.84
CA PRO A 297 9.30 35.80 -12.09
C PRO A 297 9.12 36.21 -10.63
N CYS A 298 9.55 35.33 -9.72
CA CYS A 298 9.34 35.46 -8.29
C CYS A 298 10.55 34.91 -7.52
N SER A 299 10.66 35.30 -6.25
CA SER A 299 11.66 34.79 -5.30
C SER A 299 10.98 34.41 -3.99
N VAL A 300 11.33 33.27 -3.42
CA VAL A 300 10.95 32.95 -2.03
C VAL A 300 11.92 33.55 -1.03
N ASP A 301 11.37 34.05 0.08
CA ASP A 301 12.09 34.51 1.25
C ASP A 301 11.77 33.58 2.43
N HIS A 302 12.63 32.58 2.63
CA HIS A 302 12.49 31.61 3.71
C HIS A 302 12.68 32.21 5.11
N ALA A 303 13.25 33.40 5.24
CA ALA A 303 13.44 34.01 6.56
C ALA A 303 12.15 34.67 7.08
N ASN A 304 11.28 35.10 6.16
CA ASN A 304 10.04 35.83 6.46
C ASN A 304 8.79 35.08 5.97
N ASP A 305 8.91 33.78 5.66
CA ASP A 305 7.84 32.95 5.11
C ASP A 305 7.02 33.65 4.02
N ALA A 306 7.70 34.23 3.04
CA ALA A 306 7.08 35.08 2.03
C ALA A 306 7.51 34.72 0.60
N VAL A 307 6.67 35.10 -0.36
CA VAL A 307 7.04 35.16 -1.78
C VAL A 307 6.98 36.59 -2.30
N ASN A 308 8.02 36.98 -3.03
CA ASN A 308 8.18 38.30 -3.61
C ASN A 308 8.16 38.21 -5.12
N PHE A 309 7.52 39.18 -5.78
CA PHE A 309 7.59 39.36 -7.23
C PHE A 309 7.46 40.84 -7.57
N SER A 310 7.93 41.22 -8.76
CA SER A 310 7.85 42.61 -9.22
C SER A 310 6.88 42.75 -10.39
N VAL A 311 6.10 43.83 -10.40
CA VAL A 311 5.13 44.12 -11.46
C VAL A 311 5.29 45.57 -11.96
N SER A 312 5.20 45.76 -13.27
CA SER A 312 4.94 47.09 -13.83
C SER A 312 3.42 47.31 -13.91
N ILE A 313 2.92 48.43 -13.38
CA ILE A 313 1.49 48.75 -13.33
C ILE A 313 1.26 50.23 -13.61
N ALA A 314 0.42 50.54 -14.60
CA ALA A 314 0.14 51.91 -14.99
C ALA A 314 -0.74 52.63 -13.95
N ALA A 315 -0.73 53.97 -13.97
CA ALA A 315 -1.57 54.80 -13.12
C ALA A 315 -3.06 54.44 -13.31
N GLY A 316 -3.74 54.10 -12.22
CA GLY A 316 -5.15 53.69 -12.22
C GLY A 316 -5.41 52.25 -12.65
N GLU A 317 -4.39 51.47 -12.99
CA GLU A 317 -4.54 50.07 -13.41
C GLU A 317 -4.73 49.14 -12.20
N VAL A 318 -5.43 48.02 -12.43
CA VAL A 318 -5.55 46.92 -11.47
C VAL A 318 -5.04 45.64 -12.12
N LYS A 319 -4.06 44.99 -11.47
CA LYS A 319 -3.53 43.68 -11.89
C LYS A 319 -3.88 42.61 -10.87
N ARG A 320 -4.08 41.39 -11.38
CA ARG A 320 -4.44 40.22 -10.58
C ARG A 320 -3.42 39.12 -10.80
N PHE A 321 -3.03 38.51 -9.70
CA PHE A 321 -2.10 37.40 -9.64
C PHE A 321 -2.70 36.26 -8.83
N VAL A 322 -2.28 35.04 -9.12
CA VAL A 322 -2.56 33.88 -8.30
C VAL A 322 -1.24 33.38 -7.76
N VAL A 323 -1.11 33.37 -6.44
CA VAL A 323 -0.01 32.68 -5.76
C VAL A 323 -0.50 31.29 -5.43
N ARG A 324 0.23 30.29 -5.90
CA ARG A 324 -0.12 28.89 -5.75
C ARG A 324 1.00 28.17 -5.03
N PHE A 325 0.65 27.31 -4.08
CA PHE A 325 1.60 26.54 -3.28
C PHE A 325 0.96 25.24 -2.79
N MET A 326 1.79 24.30 -2.39
CA MET A 326 1.40 23.03 -1.76
C MET A 326 1.87 23.01 -0.32
N ALA A 327 1.22 22.21 0.52
CA ALA A 327 1.70 21.98 1.89
C ALA A 327 2.83 20.93 1.95
N ASP A 328 2.86 20.00 1.00
CA ASP A 328 3.81 18.89 0.96
C ASP A 328 4.26 18.70 -0.49
N SER A 329 5.40 19.28 -0.85
CA SER A 329 6.00 19.10 -2.17
C SER A 329 7.31 18.30 -2.07
N ASN A 330 7.80 17.85 -3.23
CA ASN A 330 9.11 17.22 -3.32
C ASN A 330 10.18 18.17 -3.90
N PHE A 331 9.90 19.48 -3.92
CA PHE A 331 10.86 20.44 -4.48
C PHE A 331 11.99 20.67 -3.48
N SER A 332 13.17 20.17 -3.83
CA SER A 332 14.41 20.46 -3.10
C SER A 332 14.99 21.84 -3.43
N GLN A 333 14.50 22.48 -4.49
CA GLN A 333 14.86 23.82 -4.90
C GLN A 333 13.60 24.65 -5.17
N PRO A 334 13.59 25.94 -4.84
CA PRO A 334 12.41 26.77 -5.03
C PRO A 334 12.13 27.02 -6.52
N ARG A 335 10.86 26.89 -6.92
CA ARG A 335 10.40 27.29 -8.27
C ARG A 335 10.56 28.79 -8.50
N CYS A 336 10.35 29.58 -7.45
CA CYS A 336 10.63 31.02 -7.41
C CYS A 336 12.07 31.28 -6.93
N ASN A 337 13.02 31.40 -7.85
CA ASN A 337 14.44 31.68 -7.55
C ASN A 337 15.01 32.90 -8.29
N ALA A 338 14.15 33.75 -8.85
CA ALA A 338 14.59 34.94 -9.56
C ALA A 338 15.18 35.98 -8.59
N THR A 339 16.03 36.88 -9.09
CA THR A 339 16.41 38.07 -8.32
C THR A 339 15.33 39.12 -8.51
N ILE A 340 14.55 39.39 -7.46
CA ILE A 340 13.47 40.37 -7.46
C ILE A 340 13.95 41.65 -6.78
N ALA A 341 13.73 42.78 -7.45
CA ALA A 341 13.92 44.12 -6.91
C ALA A 341 12.72 44.97 -7.31
N GLY A 342 12.43 45.99 -6.51
CA GLY A 342 11.34 46.92 -6.74
C GLY A 342 11.13 47.83 -5.53
N GLU A 343 10.24 48.80 -5.70
CA GLU A 343 9.79 49.66 -4.62
C GLU A 343 8.45 49.16 -4.09
N ASP A 344 8.27 49.20 -2.77
CA ASP A 344 7.03 48.78 -2.12
C ASP A 344 6.12 50.00 -1.86
N ASN A 345 5.39 50.44 -2.89
CA ASN A 345 4.58 51.65 -2.83
C ASN A 345 3.09 51.38 -2.59
N LEU A 346 2.59 50.20 -2.95
CA LEU A 346 1.18 49.83 -2.95
C LEU A 346 0.86 48.78 -1.90
N THR A 347 -0.34 48.89 -1.32
CA THR A 347 -0.94 47.89 -0.43
C THR A 347 -1.71 46.90 -1.28
N GLU A 348 -1.38 45.62 -1.11
CA GLU A 348 -1.98 44.54 -1.87
C GLU A 348 -3.25 44.02 -1.18
N MET A 349 -4.26 43.71 -1.98
CA MET A 349 -5.46 43.05 -1.47
C MET A 349 -5.37 41.55 -1.71
N ARG A 350 -5.78 40.78 -0.71
CA ARG A 350 -5.80 39.31 -0.77
C ARG A 350 -7.23 38.82 -0.92
N GLY A 351 -7.44 37.95 -1.89
CA GLY A 351 -8.67 37.19 -2.05
C GLY A 351 -8.76 36.05 -1.02
N PRO A 352 -9.91 35.36 -0.95
CA PRO A 352 -10.04 34.17 -0.12
C PRO A 352 -9.08 33.08 -0.60
N LEU A 353 -8.54 32.31 0.34
CA LEU A 353 -7.78 31.11 0.05
C LEU A 353 -8.72 30.03 -0.51
N SER A 354 -8.42 29.56 -1.72
CA SER A 354 -9.06 28.39 -2.32
C SER A 354 -8.08 27.22 -2.40
N TYR A 355 -8.58 26.03 -2.65
CA TYR A 355 -7.73 24.87 -2.91
C TYR A 355 -8.36 23.95 -3.95
N ARG A 356 -7.52 23.20 -4.65
CA ARG A 356 -7.92 22.11 -5.54
C ARG A 356 -7.19 20.82 -5.20
N LYS A 357 -7.84 19.69 -5.48
CA LYS A 357 -7.25 18.35 -5.33
C LYS A 357 -6.29 18.11 -6.48
N VAL A 358 -5.06 17.75 -6.17
CA VAL A 358 -4.05 17.34 -7.15
C VAL A 358 -3.42 16.03 -6.69
N ILE A 359 -3.16 15.10 -7.61
CA ILE A 359 -2.34 13.92 -7.32
C ILE A 359 -0.87 14.33 -7.39
N GLY A 360 -0.16 14.23 -6.26
CA GLY A 360 1.25 14.64 -6.18
C GLY A 360 2.20 13.62 -6.83
N TYR A 361 3.22 14.09 -7.55
CA TYR A 361 4.23 13.24 -8.18
C TYR A 361 4.90 12.28 -7.17
N ARG A 362 5.29 12.79 -5.99
CA ARG A 362 5.91 11.98 -4.93
C ARG A 362 5.00 10.86 -4.44
N LYS A 363 3.69 11.12 -4.34
CA LYS A 363 2.70 10.10 -3.94
C LYS A 363 2.55 9.01 -5.00
N LEU A 364 2.63 9.38 -6.28
CA LEU A 364 2.67 8.41 -7.38
C LEU A 364 3.93 7.56 -7.33
N MET A 365 5.11 8.17 -7.16
CA MET A 365 6.36 7.43 -7.03
C MET A 365 6.33 6.48 -5.82
N THR A 366 5.83 6.97 -4.69
CA THR A 366 5.71 6.14 -3.48
C THR A 366 4.77 4.96 -3.71
N LEU A 367 3.63 5.16 -4.38
CA LEU A 367 2.76 4.06 -4.78
C LEU A 367 3.48 3.10 -5.73
N GLY A 368 4.26 3.60 -6.69
CA GLY A 368 5.06 2.81 -7.62
C GLY A 368 6.09 1.91 -6.95
N ASP A 369 6.64 2.36 -5.81
CA ASP A 369 7.62 1.63 -5.02
C ASP A 369 6.98 0.65 -4.00
N MET A 370 5.65 0.62 -3.86
CA MET A 370 4.97 -0.31 -2.94
C MET A 370 4.98 -1.75 -3.45
N ASP A 371 5.02 -2.72 -2.52
CA ASP A 371 4.76 -4.11 -2.87
C ASP A 371 3.26 -4.32 -3.18
N TYR A 372 2.99 -4.96 -4.31
CA TYR A 372 1.61 -5.23 -4.77
C TYR A 372 0.82 -6.11 -3.81
N GLY A 373 1.41 -7.20 -3.32
CA GLY A 373 0.75 -8.13 -2.40
C GLY A 373 0.39 -7.44 -1.10
N VAL A 374 1.29 -6.60 -0.58
CA VAL A 374 1.06 -5.79 0.62
C VAL A 374 -0.10 -4.81 0.41
N LEU A 375 -0.11 -4.06 -0.70
CA LEU A 375 -1.19 -3.10 -0.96
C LEU A 375 -2.54 -3.82 -1.10
N LYS A 376 -2.55 -4.95 -1.80
CA LYS A 376 -3.72 -5.81 -2.01
C LYS A 376 -4.33 -6.30 -0.70
N SER A 377 -3.51 -6.76 0.25
CA SER A 377 -3.98 -7.13 1.59
C SER A 377 -4.47 -5.91 2.38
N ALA A 378 -3.75 -4.78 2.32
CA ALA A 378 -4.10 -3.58 3.08
C ALA A 378 -5.47 -2.99 2.71
N ILE A 379 -5.85 -3.04 1.42
CA ILE A 379 -7.17 -2.59 0.94
C ILE A 379 -8.26 -3.66 1.06
N GLY A 380 -7.93 -4.86 1.56
CA GLY A 380 -8.89 -5.93 1.83
C GLY A 380 -9.44 -6.61 0.57
N VAL A 381 -8.67 -6.62 -0.54
CA VAL A 381 -9.10 -7.24 -1.81
C VAL A 381 -8.31 -8.51 -2.15
N GLU A 382 -7.94 -9.30 -1.15
CA GLU A 382 -7.07 -10.49 -1.29
C GLU A 382 -7.53 -11.50 -2.36
N GLN A 383 -8.84 -11.60 -2.56
CA GLN A 383 -9.45 -12.50 -3.54
C GLN A 383 -9.51 -11.94 -4.97
N LEU A 384 -9.08 -10.70 -5.18
CA LEU A 384 -9.17 -9.95 -6.43
C LEU A 384 -7.80 -9.40 -6.80
N ASP A 385 -7.56 -9.20 -8.09
CA ASP A 385 -6.38 -8.49 -8.57
C ASP A 385 -6.78 -7.14 -9.16
N PHE A 386 -5.84 -6.18 -9.15
CA PHE A 386 -6.10 -4.84 -9.63
C PHE A 386 -4.93 -4.23 -10.39
N ASN A 387 -5.26 -3.20 -11.18
CA ASN A 387 -4.31 -2.32 -11.83
C ASN A 387 -4.79 -0.87 -11.71
N ILE A 388 -3.93 0.01 -11.25
CA ILE A 388 -4.13 1.46 -11.23
C ILE A 388 -3.35 2.03 -12.40
N THR A 389 -4.00 2.80 -13.27
CA THR A 389 -3.37 3.49 -14.38
C THR A 389 -3.72 4.97 -14.32
N LEU A 390 -2.73 5.86 -14.42
CA LEU A 390 -2.94 7.28 -14.64
C LEU A 390 -2.67 7.59 -16.10
N LEU A 391 -3.66 8.17 -16.77
CA LEU A 391 -3.59 8.60 -18.16
C LEU A 391 -3.47 10.12 -18.22
N ASN A 392 -2.62 10.62 -19.12
CA ASN A 392 -2.53 12.05 -19.42
C ASN A 392 -3.69 12.52 -20.32
N GLU A 393 -3.67 13.80 -20.70
CA GLU A 393 -4.65 14.44 -21.60
C GLU A 393 -4.79 13.73 -22.95
N SER A 394 -3.68 13.17 -23.46
CA SER A 394 -3.62 12.40 -24.71
C SER A 394 -4.04 10.94 -24.55
N ARG A 395 -4.38 10.51 -23.33
CA ARG A 395 -4.66 9.13 -22.92
C ARG A 395 -3.47 8.17 -23.00
N ASP A 396 -2.26 8.70 -23.05
CA ASP A 396 -1.06 7.89 -22.87
C ASP A 396 -0.87 7.55 -21.38
N ILE A 397 -0.29 6.37 -21.11
CA ILE A 397 -0.01 5.92 -19.75
C ILE A 397 1.12 6.77 -19.17
N TYR A 398 0.79 7.57 -18.16
CA TYR A 398 1.76 8.34 -17.39
C TYR A 398 2.32 7.51 -16.23
N PHE A 399 1.45 6.73 -15.57
CA PHE A 399 1.83 5.88 -14.45
C PHE A 399 0.96 4.60 -14.44
N SER A 400 1.54 3.47 -14.05
CA SER A 400 0.79 2.23 -13.82
C SER A 400 1.35 1.48 -12.61
N PHE A 401 0.46 0.89 -11.82
CA PHE A 401 0.77 0.08 -10.66
C PHE A 401 -0.17 -1.13 -10.58
N GLY A 402 0.37 -2.30 -10.28
CA GLY A 402 -0.39 -3.53 -10.09
C GLY A 402 -0.07 -4.60 -11.14
N LYS A 403 -0.88 -5.66 -11.19
CA LYS A 403 -0.70 -6.73 -12.17
C LYS A 403 -1.09 -6.27 -13.58
N ASP A 404 -0.53 -6.94 -14.58
CA ASP A 404 -0.96 -6.77 -15.97
C ASP A 404 -2.39 -7.28 -16.17
N LEU A 405 -3.12 -6.62 -17.06
CA LEU A 405 -4.49 -6.99 -17.36
C LEU A 405 -4.55 -8.37 -18.05
N PRO A 406 -5.33 -9.33 -17.52
CA PRO A 406 -5.49 -10.64 -18.13
C PRO A 406 -6.28 -10.55 -19.45
N ARG A 407 -6.05 -11.50 -20.38
CA ARG A 407 -6.69 -11.48 -21.70
C ARG A 407 -8.13 -12.03 -21.73
N ILE A 408 -8.54 -12.83 -20.74
CA ILE A 408 -9.75 -13.70 -20.83
C ILE A 408 -10.62 -13.61 -19.56
N GLU A 409 -10.48 -12.59 -18.72
CA GLU A 409 -11.22 -12.49 -17.45
C GLU A 409 -12.26 -11.38 -17.44
N GLU A 410 -13.21 -11.47 -16.51
CA GLU A 410 -14.15 -10.38 -16.22
C GLU A 410 -13.40 -9.23 -15.54
N ILE A 411 -13.01 -8.24 -16.34
CA ILE A 411 -12.36 -7.02 -15.88
C ILE A 411 -13.41 -5.94 -15.62
N TYR A 412 -13.42 -5.43 -14.41
CA TYR A 412 -14.21 -4.27 -14.01
C TYR A 412 -13.32 -3.03 -14.02
N SER A 413 -13.80 -1.91 -14.56
CA SER A 413 -13.04 -0.67 -14.60
C SER A 413 -13.85 0.53 -14.12
N LEU A 414 -13.21 1.42 -13.38
CA LEU A 414 -13.71 2.77 -13.09
C LEU A 414 -12.68 3.81 -13.49
N GLU A 415 -13.18 4.97 -13.89
CA GLU A 415 -12.38 6.13 -14.25
C GLU A 415 -12.85 7.34 -13.46
N ALA A 416 -11.90 8.19 -13.07
CA ALA A 416 -12.17 9.50 -12.51
C ALA A 416 -11.26 10.56 -13.13
N PRO A 417 -11.79 11.73 -13.53
CA PRO A 417 -10.96 12.85 -13.94
C PRO A 417 -10.15 13.36 -12.74
N VAL A 418 -8.88 13.68 -12.97
CA VAL A 418 -7.95 14.14 -11.95
C VAL A 418 -7.04 15.22 -12.52
N VAL A 419 -6.51 16.07 -11.64
CA VAL A 419 -5.34 16.89 -11.94
C VAL A 419 -4.17 16.20 -11.26
N PHE A 420 -3.04 16.03 -11.96
CA PHE A 420 -1.85 15.45 -11.37
C PHE A 420 -0.62 16.31 -11.65
N GLN A 421 0.38 16.15 -10.80
CA GLN A 421 1.65 16.84 -10.92
C GLN A 421 2.71 15.90 -11.50
N ASP A 422 3.53 16.40 -12.42
CA ASP A 422 4.67 15.66 -12.95
C ASP A 422 5.97 15.85 -12.14
N ALA A 423 7.07 15.26 -12.62
CA ALA A 423 8.38 15.35 -12.00
C ALA A 423 8.97 16.78 -11.97
N PHE A 424 8.52 17.66 -12.87
CA PHE A 424 8.96 19.05 -12.97
C PHE A 424 8.04 20.02 -12.21
N GLY A 425 6.93 19.50 -11.68
CA GLY A 425 5.95 20.30 -10.97
C GLY A 425 4.81 20.84 -11.79
N GLU A 426 4.80 20.55 -13.09
CA GLU A 426 3.73 20.98 -13.98
C GLU A 426 2.46 20.19 -13.70
N LEU A 427 1.34 20.87 -13.88
CA LEU A 427 0.02 20.34 -13.56
C LEU A 427 -0.67 19.97 -14.86
N HIS A 428 -1.10 18.73 -14.94
CA HIS A 428 -1.70 18.13 -16.12
C HIS A 428 -3.10 17.65 -15.77
N ASP A 429 -4.03 17.83 -16.71
CA ASP A 429 -5.31 17.15 -16.62
C ASP A 429 -5.12 15.66 -17.00
N GLY A 430 -5.88 14.77 -16.36
CA GLY A 430 -5.73 13.35 -16.57
C GLY A 430 -6.92 12.53 -16.12
N VAL A 431 -6.78 11.22 -16.26
CA VAL A 431 -7.78 10.24 -15.84
C VAL A 431 -7.10 9.16 -15.02
N LEU A 432 -7.51 9.02 -13.75
CA LEU A 432 -7.16 7.88 -12.93
C LEU A 432 -8.12 6.75 -13.25
N ARG A 433 -7.58 5.64 -13.75
CA ARG A 433 -8.32 4.43 -14.08
C ARG A 433 -7.93 3.33 -13.11
N LEU A 434 -8.92 2.63 -12.58
CA LEU A 434 -8.76 1.47 -11.72
C LEU A 434 -9.43 0.27 -12.37
N TYR A 435 -8.68 -0.81 -12.53
CA TYR A 435 -9.15 -2.12 -12.95
C TYR A 435 -9.18 -3.08 -11.77
N LEU A 436 -10.16 -3.99 -11.75
CA LEU A 436 -10.29 -5.06 -10.74
C LEU A 436 -10.83 -6.32 -11.41
N TRP A 437 -10.26 -7.47 -11.10
CA TRP A 437 -10.67 -8.77 -11.65
C TRP A 437 -10.40 -9.89 -10.63
N LYS A 438 -10.78 -11.13 -10.97
CA LYS A 438 -10.48 -12.31 -10.16
C LYS A 438 -9.75 -13.33 -11.03
N GLU A 439 -8.51 -13.65 -10.65
CA GLU A 439 -7.71 -14.68 -11.31
C GLU A 439 -8.43 -16.03 -11.20
N LEU A 440 -8.67 -16.67 -12.34
CA LEU A 440 -9.25 -18.02 -12.39
C LEU A 440 -8.15 -19.03 -12.04
N SER A 441 -8.17 -19.53 -10.80
CA SER A 441 -7.30 -20.60 -10.31
C SER A 441 -7.51 -21.92 -11.05
#